data_AF-A0A1S8BL39-F1
#
_entry.id   AF-A0A1S8BL39-F1
#
_cell.length_a   1.000
_cell.length_b   1.000
_cell.length_c   1.000
_cell.angle_alpha   90.00
_cell.angle_beta   90.00
_cell.angle_gamma   90.00
#
_symmetry.space_group_name_H-M   'P 1'
#
loop_
_entity.id
_entity.type
_entity.pdbx_description
1 polymer ?
#
loop_
_entity_poly.entity_id
_entity_poly.type
_entity_poly.pdbx_seq_one_letter_code
_entity_poly.pdbx_strand_id
1 'polypeptide(L)'
;MMCRVINAYILGEQLLDCCFRNVLMDILLSMQDCALLVGGSNVDLIYMFTTELSPMRKLAVDWFIWLHHNGNYHCQVGLWTPTYLPLPLEFLHNVVDACIERRQPNNFSKPVQAPWDKDPCDYHSHQDGQKCNLNNTAELR
;
A
#
# COMPACT_ATOMS: atom_id res chain seq x y z
N MET A 1 -6.53 -13.97 4.97
CA MET A 1 -5.21 -14.25 4.35
C MET A 1 -4.30 -13.03 4.43
N MET A 2 -4.80 -11.84 4.07
CA MET A 2 -4.06 -10.57 4.08
C MET A 2 -3.31 -10.24 5.38
N CYS A 3 -3.94 -10.40 6.55
CA CYS A 3 -3.26 -10.16 7.84
C CYS A 3 -2.00 -11.02 8.04
N ARG A 4 -1.96 -12.24 7.49
CA ARG A 4 -0.77 -13.10 7.59
C ARG A 4 0.39 -12.58 6.73
N VAL A 5 0.07 -12.01 5.57
CA VAL A 5 1.07 -11.42 4.68
C VAL A 5 1.64 -10.13 5.29
N ILE A 6 0.78 -9.30 5.91
CA ILE A 6 1.22 -8.12 6.67
C ILE A 6 2.14 -8.52 7.82
N ASN A 7 1.75 -9.51 8.64
CA ASN A 7 2.59 -9.99 9.74
C ASN A 7 3.93 -10.58 9.24
N ALA A 8 3.91 -11.32 8.13
CA ALA A 8 5.14 -11.81 7.51
C ALA A 8 6.02 -10.65 7.01
N TYR A 9 5.43 -9.58 6.48
CA TYR A 9 6.18 -8.42 6.03
C TYR A 9 6.84 -7.70 7.20
N ILE A 10 6.11 -7.51 8.29
CA ILE A 10 6.64 -6.96 9.55
C ILE A 10 7.80 -7.81 10.07
N LEU A 11 7.68 -9.14 10.04
CA LEU A 11 8.79 -10.03 10.38
C LEU A 11 9.98 -9.80 9.44
N GLY A 12 9.75 -9.62 8.14
CA GLY A 12 10.79 -9.28 7.16
C GLY A 12 11.49 -7.94 7.45
N GLU A 13 10.78 -6.93 7.93
CA GLU A 13 11.37 -5.66 8.41
C GLU A 13 12.33 -5.93 9.57
N GLN A 14 11.90 -6.72 10.56
CA GLN A 14 12.70 -7.04 11.74
C GLN A 14 13.94 -7.88 11.41
N LEU A 15 13.84 -8.74 10.39
CA LEU A 15 14.95 -9.54 9.86
C LEU A 15 15.83 -8.76 8.88
N LEU A 16 15.46 -7.53 8.52
CA LEU A 16 16.11 -6.70 7.50
C LEU A 16 16.20 -7.39 6.12
N ASP A 17 15.30 -8.34 5.84
CA ASP A 17 15.29 -9.11 4.60
C ASP A 17 14.45 -8.38 3.55
N CYS A 18 15.11 -7.57 2.73
CA CYS A 18 14.46 -6.83 1.64
C CYS A 18 13.90 -7.76 0.55
N CYS A 19 14.57 -8.86 0.23
CA CYS A 19 14.12 -9.79 -0.80
C CYS A 19 12.81 -10.45 -0.38
N PHE A 20 12.74 -10.93 0.87
CA PHE A 20 11.53 -11.50 1.44
C PHE A 20 10.38 -10.49 1.49
N ARG A 21 10.65 -9.25 1.93
CA ARG A 21 9.65 -8.16 1.93
C ARG A 21 9.13 -7.86 0.53
N ASN A 22 9.98 -7.85 -0.49
CA ASN A 22 9.57 -7.55 -1.87
C ASN A 22 8.65 -8.65 -2.42
N VAL A 23 8.94 -9.92 -2.15
CA VAL A 23 8.04 -11.04 -2.53
C VAL A 23 6.68 -10.89 -1.86
N LEU A 24 6.65 -10.55 -0.57
CA LEU A 24 5.38 -10.31 0.14
C LEU A 24 4.64 -9.09 -0.41
N MET A 25 5.38 -8.07 -0.85
CA MET A 25 4.79 -6.90 -1.49
C MET A 25 4.14 -7.27 -2.82
N ASP A 26 4.83 -8.05 -3.67
CA ASP A 26 4.26 -8.54 -4.93
C ASP A 26 3.01 -9.37 -4.70
N ILE A 27 3.02 -10.23 -3.67
CA ILE A 27 1.84 -10.98 -3.25
C ILE A 27 0.70 -10.03 -2.90
N LEU A 28 0.95 -8.99 -2.09
CA LEU A 28 -0.07 -8.00 -1.73
C LEU A 28 -0.61 -7.27 -2.96
N LEU A 29 0.25 -6.79 -3.85
CA LEU A 29 -0.13 -6.09 -5.08
C LEU A 29 -0.94 -6.99 -6.04
N SER A 30 -0.72 -8.30 -6.01
CA SER A 30 -1.48 -9.27 -6.81
C SER A 30 -2.87 -9.60 -6.22
N MET A 31 -3.13 -9.26 -4.95
CA MET A 31 -4.43 -9.54 -4.32
C MET A 31 -5.50 -8.56 -4.83
N GLN A 32 -6.55 -9.11 -5.44
CA GLN A 32 -7.68 -8.33 -5.97
C GLN A 32 -8.61 -7.77 -4.88
N ASP A 33 -8.57 -8.34 -3.66
CA ASP A 33 -9.47 -7.97 -2.56
C ASP A 33 -8.86 -6.84 -1.69
N CYS A 34 -8.90 -5.63 -2.24
CA CYS A 34 -8.23 -4.44 -1.73
C CYS A 34 -8.84 -3.88 -0.41
N ALA A 35 -10.10 -4.20 -0.12
CA ALA A 35 -10.81 -3.65 1.05
C ALA A 35 -10.27 -4.16 2.39
N LEU A 36 -9.57 -5.30 2.38
CA LEU A 36 -9.03 -5.92 3.58
C LEU A 36 -7.74 -5.27 4.09
N LEU A 37 -6.94 -4.61 3.24
CA LEU A 37 -5.69 -4.01 3.70
C LEU A 37 -5.95 -2.79 4.57
N VAL A 38 -6.99 -2.02 4.24
CA VAL A 38 -7.32 -0.79 4.94
C VAL A 38 -8.32 -0.97 6.08
N GLY A 39 -8.49 -2.20 6.57
CA GLY A 39 -9.15 -2.45 7.84
C GLY A 39 -8.35 -1.84 8.99
N GLY A 40 -9.02 -1.18 9.95
CA GLY A 40 -8.36 -0.42 11.03
C GLY A 40 -7.25 -1.19 11.74
N SER A 41 -7.48 -2.46 12.09
CA SER A 41 -6.49 -3.31 12.76
C SER A 41 -5.22 -3.57 11.93
N ASN A 42 -5.34 -3.60 10.60
CA ASN A 42 -4.19 -3.83 9.71
C ASN A 42 -3.36 -2.55 9.57
N VAL A 43 -4.02 -1.40 9.46
CA VAL A 43 -3.35 -0.10 9.43
C VAL A 43 -2.62 0.17 10.73
N ASP A 44 -3.23 -0.16 11.88
CA ASP A 44 -2.60 -0.08 13.19
C ASP A 44 -1.31 -0.92 13.23
N LEU A 45 -1.36 -2.18 12.80
CA LEU A 45 -0.18 -3.06 12.77
C LEU A 45 0.92 -2.51 11.85
N ILE A 46 0.56 -2.03 10.66
CA ILE A 46 1.51 -1.45 9.71
C ILE A 46 2.20 -0.23 10.36
N TYR A 47 1.46 0.71 10.91
CA TYR A 47 2.02 1.93 11.50
C TYR A 47 2.74 1.68 12.83
N MET A 48 2.39 0.63 13.56
CA MET A 48 3.06 0.30 14.83
C MET A 48 4.41 -0.41 14.62
N PHE A 49 4.54 -1.23 13.58
CA PHE A 49 5.67 -2.15 13.44
C PHE A 49 6.54 -1.91 12.19
N THR A 50 6.25 -0.89 11.39
CA THR A 50 7.10 -0.50 10.26
C THR A 50 7.64 0.91 10.45
N THR A 51 8.74 1.23 9.77
CA THR A 51 9.32 2.58 9.79
C THR A 51 8.49 3.56 8.96
N GLU A 52 8.65 4.87 9.19
CA GLU A 52 7.96 5.93 8.44
C GLU A 52 8.20 5.84 6.92
N LEU A 53 9.39 5.40 6.52
CA LEU A 53 9.79 5.23 5.12
C LEU A 53 9.43 3.85 4.55
N SER A 54 8.74 3.00 5.32
CA SER A 54 8.40 1.65 4.87
C SER A 54 7.48 1.71 3.65
N PRO A 55 7.80 0.99 2.56
CA PRO A 55 6.91 0.89 1.41
C PRO A 55 5.51 0.36 1.74
N MET A 56 5.35 -0.38 2.85
CA MET A 56 4.04 -0.83 3.32
C MET A 56 3.12 0.32 3.76
N ARG A 57 3.67 1.35 4.43
CA ARG A 57 2.89 2.55 4.81
C ARG A 57 2.43 3.29 3.56
N LYS A 58 3.33 3.46 2.58
CA LYS A 58 3.02 4.06 1.28
C LYS A 58 1.90 3.29 0.58
N LEU A 59 2.01 1.96 0.51
CA LEU A 59 1.01 1.12 -0.12
C LEU A 59 -0.37 1.24 0.57
N ALA A 60 -0.42 1.26 1.91
CA ALA A 60 -1.67 1.45 2.65
C ALA A 60 -2.38 2.77 2.30
N VAL A 61 -1.61 3.87 2.21
CA VAL A 61 -2.12 5.20 1.85
C VAL A 61 -2.59 5.22 0.40
N ASP A 62 -1.75 4.75 -0.53
CA ASP A 62 -2.07 4.75 -1.97
C ASP A 62 -3.29 3.89 -2.27
N TRP A 63 -3.46 2.74 -1.60
CA TRP A 63 -4.67 1.93 -1.69
C TRP A 63 -5.91 2.66 -1.15
N PHE A 64 -5.81 3.30 0.01
CA PHE A 64 -6.93 4.04 0.59
C PHE A 64 -7.42 5.14 -0.35
N ILE A 65 -6.50 5.93 -0.89
CA ILE A 65 -6.80 6.99 -1.87
C ILE A 65 -7.40 6.37 -3.13
N TRP A 66 -6.79 5.32 -3.67
CA TRP A 66 -7.26 4.69 -4.90
C TRP A 66 -8.69 4.13 -4.78
N LEU A 67 -9.01 3.46 -3.67
CA LEU A 67 -10.35 2.93 -3.40
C LEU A 67 -11.41 4.03 -3.31
N HIS A 68 -11.10 5.13 -2.62
CA HIS A 68 -12.05 6.25 -2.45
C HIS A 68 -12.29 7.04 -3.73
N HIS A 69 -11.28 7.14 -4.60
CA HIS A 69 -11.36 7.99 -5.78
C HIS A 69 -11.87 7.26 -7.03
N ASN A 70 -11.65 5.95 -7.18
CA ASN A 70 -11.98 5.23 -8.41
C ASN A 70 -13.36 4.59 -8.46
N GLY A 71 -14.22 4.77 -7.43
CA GLY A 71 -15.69 4.73 -7.47
C GLY A 71 -16.42 3.46 -7.97
N ASN A 72 -15.74 2.54 -8.65
CA ASN A 72 -16.30 1.33 -9.27
C ASN A 72 -16.13 0.09 -8.40
N TYR A 73 -15.28 0.15 -7.39
CA TYR A 73 -15.36 -0.81 -6.29
C TYR A 73 -16.49 -0.32 -5.40
N HIS A 74 -17.60 -1.05 -5.43
CA HIS A 74 -18.66 -1.03 -4.44
C HIS A 74 -18.10 -1.42 -3.05
N CYS A 75 -17.11 -0.69 -2.53
CA CYS A 75 -16.89 -0.61 -1.09
C CYS A 75 -18.00 0.31 -0.56
N GLN A 76 -19.25 -0.19 -0.63
CA GLN A 76 -20.43 0.40 0.00
C GLN A 76 -20.30 0.41 1.52
N VAL A 77 -19.28 -0.25 2.06
CA VAL A 77 -18.77 0.01 3.40
C VAL A 77 -18.03 1.33 3.33
N GLY A 78 -18.71 2.41 3.72
CA GLY A 78 -18.05 3.69 3.95
C GLY A 78 -16.85 3.42 4.85
N LEU A 79 -15.63 3.63 4.36
CA LEU A 79 -14.40 3.46 5.14
C LEU A 79 -14.30 4.52 6.27
N TRP A 80 -15.25 5.46 6.30
CA TRP A 80 -15.54 6.39 7.38
C TRP A 80 -16.67 5.92 8.31
N THR A 81 -17.17 4.70 8.13
CA THR A 81 -18.10 4.10 9.10
C THR A 81 -17.35 3.79 10.39
N PRO A 82 -18.02 3.80 11.54
CA PRO A 82 -17.40 3.49 12.84
C PRO A 82 -16.64 2.14 12.87
N THR A 83 -16.95 1.24 11.95
CA THR A 83 -16.32 -0.08 11.80
C THR A 83 -14.84 -0.01 11.36
N TYR A 84 -14.41 1.09 10.75
CA TYR A 84 -13.02 1.33 10.33
C TYR A 84 -12.28 2.32 11.23
N LEU A 85 -12.92 2.78 12.30
CA LEU A 85 -12.32 3.66 13.31
C LEU A 85 -12.08 2.88 14.61
N PRO A 86 -10.96 3.13 15.31
CA PRO A 86 -9.98 4.20 15.06
C PRO A 86 -8.91 3.82 14.02
N LEU A 87 -8.48 4.80 13.22
CA LEU A 87 -7.27 4.72 12.38
C LEU A 87 -6.13 5.48 13.06
N PRO A 88 -4.85 5.10 12.86
CA PRO A 88 -3.71 5.85 13.37
C PRO A 88 -3.72 7.31 12.89
N LEU A 89 -3.40 8.25 13.78
CA LEU A 89 -3.33 9.68 13.43
C LEU A 89 -2.29 9.94 12.33
N GLU A 90 -1.13 9.29 12.42
CA GLU A 90 -0.08 9.37 11.39
C GLU A 90 -0.58 8.89 10.02
N PHE A 91 -1.41 7.85 9.98
CA PHE A 91 -2.01 7.39 8.73
C PHE A 91 -2.93 8.45 8.14
N LEU A 92 -3.79 9.06 8.97
CA LEU A 92 -4.69 10.12 8.53
C LEU A 92 -3.93 11.35 8.01
N HIS A 93 -2.81 11.72 8.64
CA HIS A 93 -1.94 12.79 8.12
C HIS A 93 -1.40 12.44 6.74
N ASN A 94 -0.81 11.25 6.55
CA ASN A 94 -0.29 10.82 5.26
C ASN A 94 -1.38 10.76 4.17
N VAL A 95 -2.60 10.37 4.54
CA VAL A 95 -3.75 10.39 3.63
C VAL A 95 -4.11 11.81 3.21
N VAL A 96 -4.12 12.77 4.14
CA VAL A 96 -4.38 14.19 3.83
C VAL A 96 -3.29 14.75 2.92
N ASP A 97 -2.03 14.46 3.21
CA ASP A 97 -0.90 14.90 2.37
C ASP A 97 -1.02 14.33 0.95
N ALA A 98 -1.30 13.03 0.82
CA ALA A 98 -1.52 12.39 -0.47
C ALA A 98 -2.73 12.99 -1.24
N CYS A 99 -3.80 13.37 -0.53
CA CYS A 99 -4.93 14.09 -1.12
C CYS A 99 -4.53 15.46 -1.68
N ILE A 100 -3.69 16.20 -0.94
CA ILE A 100 -3.22 17.54 -1.34
C ILE A 100 -2.29 17.45 -2.55
N GLU A 101 -1.32 16.53 -2.54
CA GLU A 101 -0.40 16.32 -3.66
C GLU A 101 -1.12 15.97 -4.96
N ARG A 102 -2.19 15.18 -4.86
CA ARG A 102 -3.00 14.78 -6.02
C ARG A 102 -3.87 15.92 -6.55
N ARG A 103 -4.27 16.88 -5.71
CA ARG A 103 -5.02 18.09 -6.10
C ARG A 103 -4.17 19.15 -6.82
N GLN A 104 -2.90 18.89 -7.10
CA GLN A 104 -2.09 19.82 -7.87
C GLN A 104 -2.54 19.83 -9.35
N PRO A 105 -2.57 21.01 -10.03
CA PRO A 105 -3.19 21.21 -11.35
C PRO A 105 -2.77 20.19 -12.42
N ASN A 106 -1.55 19.66 -12.33
CA ASN A 106 -0.96 18.74 -13.31
C ASN A 106 -1.32 17.26 -13.07
N ASN A 107 -2.02 16.93 -11.98
CA ASN A 107 -2.32 15.56 -11.56
C ASN A 107 -3.81 15.16 -11.70
N PHE A 108 -4.70 16.09 -12.07
CA PHE A 108 -6.13 15.83 -12.22
C PHE A 108 -6.51 14.95 -13.42
N SER A 109 -5.61 14.78 -14.40
CA SER A 109 -5.94 14.21 -15.71
C SER A 109 -5.53 12.74 -15.91
N LYS A 110 -5.04 12.05 -14.87
CA LYS A 110 -4.48 10.69 -15.03
C LYS A 110 -5.51 9.58 -14.83
N PRO A 111 -5.43 8.48 -15.61
CA PRO A 111 -6.49 7.49 -15.73
C PRO A 111 -6.68 6.63 -14.48
N VAL A 112 -7.79 5.87 -14.52
CA VAL A 112 -8.38 4.84 -13.64
C VAL A 112 -7.44 3.68 -13.25
N GLN A 113 -6.13 3.80 -13.51
CA GLN A 113 -5.17 2.74 -13.25
C GLN A 113 -4.61 2.84 -11.83
N ALA A 114 -4.30 1.71 -11.20
CA ALA A 114 -3.76 1.73 -9.86
C ALA A 114 -2.30 2.22 -9.84
N PRO A 115 -1.86 2.95 -8.79
CA PRO A 115 -0.50 3.43 -8.68
C PRO A 115 0.56 2.35 -8.89
N TRP A 116 0.32 1.16 -8.34
CA TRP A 116 1.20 -0.01 -8.44
C TRP A 116 1.26 -0.65 -9.82
N ASP A 117 0.30 -0.41 -10.71
CA ASP A 117 0.39 -0.93 -12.08
C ASP A 117 1.41 -0.17 -12.94
N LYS A 118 1.76 1.06 -12.54
CA LYS A 118 2.67 1.93 -13.28
C LYS A 118 4.13 1.57 -13.02
N ASP A 119 4.49 1.41 -11.75
CA ASP A 119 5.83 1.01 -11.32
C ASP A 119 5.71 0.23 -9.99
N PRO A 120 5.55 -1.11 -10.03
CA PRO A 120 5.50 -1.92 -8.80
C PRO A 120 6.76 -1.77 -7.93
N CYS A 121 7.89 -1.44 -8.56
CA CYS A 121 9.18 -1.22 -7.90
C CYS A 121 9.13 -0.06 -6.91
N ASP A 122 8.21 0.90 -7.07
CA ASP A 122 8.01 2.01 -6.13
C ASP A 122 7.56 1.53 -4.73
N TYR A 123 7.13 0.28 -4.61
CA TYR A 123 6.76 -0.38 -3.35
C TYR A 123 7.79 -1.39 -2.84
N HIS A 124 8.92 -1.54 -3.53
CA HIS A 124 9.97 -2.47 -3.13
C HIS A 124 11.05 -1.78 -2.30
N SER A 125 11.65 -2.54 -1.39
CA SER A 125 12.86 -2.15 -0.67
C SER A 125 14.09 -2.59 -1.44
N HIS A 126 15.00 -1.66 -1.72
CA HIS A 126 16.26 -1.95 -2.38
C HIS A 126 17.44 -1.49 -1.53
N GLN A 127 18.48 -2.31 -1.48
CA GLN A 127 19.77 -1.88 -0.96
C GLN A 127 20.39 -0.93 -2.01
N ASP A 128 20.91 0.21 -1.54
CA ASP A 128 21.69 1.17 -2.33
C ASP A 128 20.97 1.83 -3.53
N GLY A 129 19.65 2.00 -3.45
CA GLY A 129 18.88 2.73 -4.47
C GLY A 129 18.81 2.03 -5.83
N GLN A 130 19.15 0.74 -5.88
CA GLN A 130 18.96 -0.09 -7.07
C GLN A 130 17.46 -0.19 -7.38
N LYS A 131 17.10 -0.34 -8.65
CA LYS A 131 15.72 -0.68 -9.07
C LYS A 131 15.62 -2.18 -9.34
N CYS A 132 14.40 -2.70 -9.32
CA CYS A 132 14.11 -4.04 -9.83
C CYS A 132 14.73 -4.23 -11.22
N ASN A 133 15.53 -5.28 -11.39
CA ASN A 133 15.93 -5.72 -12.72
C ASN A 133 14.68 -6.25 -13.43
N LEU A 134 14.19 -5.52 -14.43
CA LEU A 134 12.97 -5.83 -15.21
C LEU A 134 13.02 -7.17 -15.99
N ASN A 135 14.07 -7.97 -15.81
CA ASN A 135 14.29 -9.21 -16.57
C ASN A 135 13.80 -10.49 -15.87
N ASN A 136 13.33 -10.45 -14.61
CA ASN A 136 12.90 -11.65 -13.88
C ASN A 136 11.40 -11.73 -13.57
N THR A 137 10.58 -10.76 -13.98
CA THR A 137 9.13 -10.75 -13.70
C THR A 137 8.28 -11.57 -14.70
N ALA A 138 8.91 -12.25 -15.66
CA ALA A 138 8.23 -13.14 -16.60
C ALA A 138 7.93 -14.54 -16.05
N GLU A 139 8.46 -14.92 -14.89
CA GLU A 139 8.32 -16.29 -14.36
C GLU A 139 7.15 -16.51 -13.38
N LEU A 140 6.35 -15.49 -13.08
CA LEU A 140 5.23 -15.60 -12.11
C LEU A 140 3.88 -15.03 -12.61
N ARG A 141 3.67 -14.95 -13.94
CA ARG A 141 2.35 -14.66 -14.52
C ARG A 141 1.62 -15.92 -14.93
#